data_AF-A0A2P0QLK2-F1
#
_entry.id   AF-A0A2P0QLK2-F1
#
_cell.length_a   1.000
_cell.length_b   1.000
_cell.length_c   1.000
_cell.angle_alpha   90.00
_cell.angle_beta   90.00
_cell.angle_gamma   90.00
#
_symmetry.space_group_name_H-M   'P 1'
#
loop_
_entity.id
_entity.type
_entity.pdbx_description
1 polymer ?
#
loop_
_entity_poly.entity_id
_entity_poly.type
_entity_poly.pdbx_seq_one_letter_code
_entity_poly.pdbx_strand_id
1 'polypeptide(L)'
;LIMHSMDGWVLLPQLIWRFNINTDPRKPVSVDPGVHEFGTPDLNSPVLITTNYALTYFTVESDLKAANITCYLVIVDTGGISVESAVAGRYLTPELIANALKEYHVDKLVSHRYVILPGLAARLSGETEEV
;
A
#
# COMPACT_ATOMS: atom_id res chain seq x y z
N LEU A 1 -10.06 -26.72 18.00
CA LEU A 1 -8.69 -27.20 18.24
C LEU A 1 -8.43 -27.12 19.73
N ILE A 2 -8.26 -28.26 20.38
CA ILE A 2 -7.71 -28.29 21.75
C ILE A 2 -6.19 -28.38 21.57
N MET A 3 -5.44 -27.49 22.21
CA MET A 3 -3.98 -27.42 22.09
C MET A 3 -3.31 -27.69 23.43
N HIS A 4 -2.13 -28.29 23.40
CA HIS A 4 -1.35 -28.65 24.60
C HIS A 4 -0.31 -27.60 25.01
N SER A 5 -0.25 -26.47 24.30
CA SER A 5 0.61 -25.32 24.63
C SER A 5 -0.18 -24.03 24.42
N MET A 6 0.10 -23.05 25.28
CA MET A 6 -0.42 -21.68 25.21
C MET A 6 0.65 -20.68 24.75
N ASP A 7 1.83 -21.16 24.37
CA ASP A 7 2.94 -20.31 23.96
C ASP A 7 2.61 -19.58 22.66
N GLY A 8 2.91 -18.28 22.61
CA GLY A 8 2.54 -17.41 21.49
C GLY A 8 3.06 -17.91 20.14
N TRP A 9 4.29 -18.43 20.07
CA TRP A 9 4.89 -18.96 18.83
C TRP A 9 4.23 -20.26 18.35
N VAL A 10 3.54 -21.00 19.22
CA VAL A 10 2.76 -22.19 18.82
C VAL A 10 1.39 -21.77 18.30
N LEU A 11 0.78 -20.75 18.90
CA LEU A 11 -0.56 -20.27 18.54
C LEU A 11 -0.56 -19.39 17.28
N LEU A 12 0.45 -18.54 17.10
CA LEU A 12 0.53 -17.58 15.99
C LEU A 12 0.42 -18.22 14.60
N PRO A 13 1.18 -19.29 14.23
CA PRO A 13 1.05 -19.91 12.92
C PRO A 13 -0.33 -20.54 12.71
N GLN A 14 -0.94 -21.10 13.77
CA GLN A 14 -2.28 -21.69 13.69
C GLN A 14 -3.36 -20.63 13.43
N LEU A 15 -3.23 -19.46 14.07
CA LEU A 15 -4.13 -18.34 13.87
C LEU A 15 -4.00 -17.75 12.47
N ILE A 16 -2.77 -17.51 11.99
CA ILE A 16 -2.51 -17.02 10.63
C ILE A 16 -3.02 -18.01 9.59
N TRP A 17 -2.75 -19.31 9.78
CA TRP A 17 -3.23 -20.35 8.86
C TRP A 17 -4.76 -20.40 8.80
N ARG A 18 -5.43 -20.36 9.95
CA ARG A 18 -6.90 -20.31 10.02
C ARG A 18 -7.44 -19.06 9.31
N PHE A 19 -6.80 -17.90 9.50
CA PHE A 19 -7.19 -16.67 8.82
C PHE A 19 -7.08 -16.83 7.30
N ASN A 20 -5.96 -17.35 6.81
CA ASN A 20 -5.73 -17.54 5.38
C ASN A 20 -6.74 -18.51 4.75
N ILE A 21 -7.09 -19.62 5.43
CA ILE A 21 -8.06 -20.61 4.91
C ILE A 21 -9.49 -20.07 4.87
N ASN A 22 -9.89 -19.32 5.90
CA ASN A 22 -11.29 -18.87 6.03
C ASN A 22 -11.55 -17.50 5.40
N THR A 23 -10.56 -16.90 4.74
CA THR A 23 -10.74 -15.68 3.96
C THR A 23 -11.47 -16.00 2.66
N ASP A 24 -12.47 -15.19 2.29
CA ASP A 24 -13.20 -15.36 1.03
C ASP A 24 -12.23 -15.21 -0.16
N PRO A 25 -12.05 -16.26 -0.98
CA PRO A 25 -11.11 -16.20 -2.10
C PRO A 25 -11.56 -15.27 -3.24
N ARG A 26 -12.82 -14.84 -3.25
CA ARG A 26 -13.37 -13.97 -4.31
C ARG A 26 -13.20 -12.49 -4.02
N LYS A 27 -13.06 -12.11 -2.75
CA LYS A 27 -12.93 -10.72 -2.33
C LYS A 27 -11.56 -10.51 -1.69
N PRO A 28 -10.61 -9.89 -2.41
CA PRO A 28 -9.34 -9.53 -1.82
C PRO A 28 -9.55 -8.64 -0.59
N VAL A 29 -8.75 -8.86 0.44
CA VAL A 29 -8.73 -7.99 1.61
C VAL A 29 -8.04 -6.69 1.20
N SER A 30 -8.76 -5.58 1.29
CA SER A 30 -8.28 -4.26 0.91
C SER A 30 -8.31 -3.29 2.08
N VAL A 31 -7.50 -2.24 1.99
CA VAL A 31 -7.51 -1.08 2.87
C VAL A 31 -8.27 0.05 2.17
N ASP A 32 -8.80 0.99 2.94
CA ASP A 32 -9.45 2.17 2.37
C ASP A 32 -8.42 3.00 1.57
N PRO A 33 -8.72 3.36 0.31
CA PRO A 33 -7.86 4.23 -0.48
C PRO A 33 -7.77 5.64 0.11
N GLY A 34 -6.65 6.32 -0.09
CA GLY A 34 -6.43 7.68 0.41
C GLY A 34 -4.98 7.95 0.80
N VAL A 35 -4.77 9.09 1.47
CA VAL A 35 -3.44 9.45 2.01
C VAL A 35 -3.36 9.04 3.47
N HIS A 36 -2.31 8.31 3.80
CA HIS A 36 -1.95 7.93 5.15
C HIS A 36 -0.66 8.64 5.56
N GLU A 37 -0.67 9.26 6.74
CA GLU A 37 0.48 9.94 7.31
C GLU A 37 1.26 8.99 8.21
N PHE A 38 2.57 8.90 8.00
CA PHE A 38 3.49 8.16 8.85
C PHE A 38 4.41 9.13 9.58
N GLY A 39 4.41 9.08 10.92
CA GLY A 39 5.15 10.01 11.76
C GLY A 39 4.49 11.39 11.81
N THR A 40 5.27 12.45 11.61
CA THR A 40 4.79 13.84 11.55
C THR A 40 5.30 14.50 10.26
N PRO A 41 4.70 14.18 9.10
CA PRO A 41 5.17 14.68 7.83
C PRO A 41 4.97 16.18 7.69
N ASP A 42 5.89 16.79 6.95
CA ASP A 42 5.94 18.21 6.62
C ASP A 42 5.88 18.42 5.10
N LEU A 43 5.94 19.69 4.67
CA LEU A 43 5.85 20.06 3.25
C LEU A 43 6.97 19.49 2.37
N ASN A 44 8.07 19.01 2.96
CA ASN A 44 9.22 18.43 2.25
C ASN A 44 9.27 16.90 2.37
N SER A 45 8.28 16.30 3.03
CA SER A 45 8.27 14.87 3.31
C SER A 45 7.94 14.07 2.05
N PRO A 46 8.60 12.91 1.86
CA PRO A 46 8.43 12.12 0.66
C PRO A 46 7.00 11.59 0.53
N VAL A 47 6.52 11.54 -0.71
CA VAL A 47 5.23 10.94 -1.07
C VAL A 47 5.50 9.59 -1.73
N LEU A 48 5.04 8.52 -1.11
CA LEU A 48 5.14 7.14 -1.61
C LEU A 48 3.80 6.71 -2.19
N ILE A 49 3.82 5.90 -3.24
CA ILE A 49 2.61 5.30 -3.82
C ILE A 49 2.58 3.80 -3.52
N THR A 50 1.41 3.29 -3.16
CA THR A 50 1.15 1.85 -3.04
C THR A 50 -0.26 1.51 -3.51
N THR A 51 -0.60 0.22 -3.56
CA THR A 51 -1.96 -0.25 -3.87
C THR A 51 -2.75 -0.54 -2.59
N ASN A 52 -4.07 -0.53 -2.69
CA ASN A 52 -4.97 -0.82 -1.58
C ASN A 52 -5.09 -2.31 -1.20
N TYR A 53 -4.21 -3.20 -1.70
CA TYR A 53 -4.17 -4.58 -1.23
C TYR A 53 -3.60 -4.65 0.19
N ALA A 54 -4.34 -5.26 1.12
CA ALA A 54 -4.00 -5.20 2.54
C ALA A 54 -2.60 -5.73 2.85
N LEU A 55 -2.20 -6.86 2.27
CA LEU A 55 -0.86 -7.40 2.50
C LEU A 55 0.24 -6.49 1.94
N THR A 56 0.03 -5.84 0.80
CA THR A 56 0.98 -4.85 0.27
C THR A 56 1.08 -3.66 1.23
N TYR A 57 -0.06 -3.07 1.61
CA TYR A 57 -0.11 -1.91 2.49
C TYR A 57 0.57 -2.19 3.84
N PHE A 58 0.21 -3.28 4.52
CA PHE A 58 0.77 -3.61 5.84
C PHE A 58 2.27 -3.93 5.78
N THR A 59 2.75 -4.47 4.66
CA THR A 59 4.19 -4.69 4.47
C THR A 59 4.92 -3.35 4.38
N VAL A 60 4.43 -2.42 3.54
CA VAL A 60 5.02 -1.09 3.41
C VAL A 60 4.93 -0.30 4.72
N GLU A 61 3.77 -0.32 5.38
CA GLU A 61 3.57 0.33 6.69
C GLU A 61 4.55 -0.21 7.75
N SER A 62 4.72 -1.53 7.81
CA SER A 62 5.65 -2.17 8.74
C SER A 62 7.08 -1.69 8.51
N ASP A 63 7.52 -1.65 7.25
CA ASP A 63 8.86 -1.21 6.88
C ASP A 63 9.08 0.28 7.18
N LEU A 64 8.10 1.14 6.89
CA LEU A 64 8.16 2.57 7.20
C LEU A 64 8.27 2.83 8.70
N LYS A 65 7.47 2.12 9.50
CA LYS A 65 7.51 2.20 10.97
C LYS A 65 8.83 1.68 11.53
N ALA A 66 9.31 0.53 11.05
CA ALA A 66 10.57 -0.06 11.49
C ALA A 66 11.78 0.83 11.15
N ALA A 67 11.74 1.50 9.99
CA ALA A 67 12.78 2.44 9.57
C ALA A 67 12.63 3.84 10.17
N ASN A 68 11.57 4.10 10.95
CA ASN A 68 11.23 5.40 11.52
C ASN A 68 11.20 6.54 10.47
N ILE A 69 10.67 6.23 9.29
CA ILE A 69 10.58 7.17 8.17
C ILE A 69 9.29 7.99 8.31
N THR A 70 9.42 9.30 8.18
CA THR A 70 8.29 10.23 8.13
C THR A 70 7.93 10.51 6.68
N CYS A 71 6.67 10.25 6.29
CA CYS A 71 6.23 10.33 4.89
C CYS A 71 4.71 10.36 4.73
N TYR A 72 4.26 10.70 3.52
CA TYR A 72 2.90 10.48 3.06
C TYR A 72 2.86 9.20 2.22
N LEU A 73 1.95 8.28 2.53
CA LEU A 73 1.68 7.10 1.73
C LEU A 73 0.33 7.24 1.04
N VAL A 74 0.37 7.30 -0.29
CA VAL A 74 -0.80 7.35 -1.16
C VAL A 74 -1.21 5.93 -1.52
N ILE A 75 -2.39 5.53 -1.06
CA ILE A 75 -2.99 4.24 -1.34
C ILE A 75 -3.93 4.39 -2.52
N VAL A 76 -3.54 3.86 -3.68
CA VAL A 76 -4.34 3.87 -4.90
C VAL A 76 -5.32 2.68 -4.89
N ASP A 77 -6.59 2.96 -5.23
CA ASP A 77 -7.59 1.90 -5.36
C ASP A 77 -7.33 1.06 -6.62
N THR A 78 -7.00 -0.20 -6.41
CA THR A 78 -6.81 -1.20 -7.48
C THR A 78 -7.79 -2.37 -7.35
N GLY A 79 -8.82 -2.23 -6.51
CA GLY A 79 -9.72 -3.33 -6.16
C GLY A 79 -9.08 -4.38 -5.25
N GLY A 80 -8.06 -4.00 -4.48
CA GLY A 80 -7.35 -4.90 -3.57
C GLY A 80 -6.36 -5.83 -4.27
N ILE A 81 -5.71 -5.37 -5.34
CA ILE A 81 -4.74 -6.16 -6.11
C ILE A 81 -3.30 -5.74 -5.75
N SER A 82 -2.38 -6.69 -5.72
CA SER A 82 -0.95 -6.42 -5.46
C SER A 82 -0.34 -5.52 -6.54
N VAL A 83 0.77 -4.83 -6.26
CA VAL A 83 1.41 -3.90 -7.21
C VAL A 83 1.72 -4.59 -8.55
N GLU A 84 2.42 -5.72 -8.53
CA GLU A 84 2.83 -6.40 -9.76
C GLU A 84 1.63 -6.91 -10.56
N SER A 85 0.65 -7.50 -9.90
CA SER A 85 -0.57 -7.99 -10.55
C SER A 85 -1.41 -6.83 -11.09
N ALA A 86 -1.45 -5.70 -10.39
CA ALA A 86 -2.20 -4.52 -10.83
C ALA A 86 -1.55 -3.87 -12.06
N VAL A 87 -0.22 -3.79 -12.10
CA VAL A 87 0.53 -3.31 -13.29
C VAL A 87 0.29 -4.25 -14.47
N ALA A 88 0.44 -5.56 -14.27
CA ALA A 88 0.23 -6.56 -15.33
C ALA A 88 -1.21 -6.57 -15.85
N GLY A 89 -2.18 -6.45 -14.94
CA GLY A 89 -3.61 -6.41 -15.25
C GLY A 89 -4.14 -5.05 -15.70
N ARG A 90 -3.28 -4.02 -15.77
CA ARG A 90 -3.65 -2.63 -16.07
C ARG A 90 -4.71 -2.05 -15.13
N TYR A 91 -4.75 -2.55 -13.90
CA TYR A 91 -5.53 -1.97 -12.81
C TYR A 91 -4.78 -0.83 -12.12
N LEU A 92 -3.45 -0.78 -12.26
CA LEU A 92 -2.62 0.36 -11.88
C LEU A 92 -2.06 0.98 -13.15
N THR A 93 -2.57 2.14 -13.53
CA THR A 93 -2.12 2.89 -14.73
C THR A 93 -1.63 4.29 -14.34
N PRO A 94 -0.83 4.95 -15.19
CA PRO A 94 -0.38 6.33 -14.96
C PRO A 94 -1.54 7.29 -14.73
N GLU A 95 -2.63 7.17 -15.49
CA GLU A 95 -3.81 8.02 -15.36
C GLU A 95 -4.51 7.81 -14.03
N LEU A 96 -4.61 6.55 -13.58
CA LEU A 96 -5.22 6.24 -12.28
C LEU A 96 -4.38 6.84 -11.14
N ILE A 97 -3.06 6.74 -11.22
CA ILE A 97 -2.14 7.35 -10.25
C ILE A 97 -2.32 8.87 -10.24
N ALA A 98 -2.30 9.52 -11.40
CA ALA A 98 -2.47 10.97 -11.51
C ALA A 98 -3.84 11.44 -11.00
N ASN A 99 -4.91 10.68 -11.28
CA ASN A 99 -6.24 10.95 -10.76
C ASN A 99 -6.29 10.81 -9.24
N ALA A 100 -5.71 9.75 -8.67
CA ALA A 100 -5.64 9.55 -7.23
C ALA A 100 -4.89 10.69 -6.54
N LEU A 101 -3.76 11.14 -7.08
CA LEU A 101 -2.99 12.27 -6.52
C LEU A 101 -3.81 13.57 -6.50
N LYS A 102 -4.63 13.82 -7.53
CA LYS A 102 -5.51 14.99 -7.62
C LYS A 102 -6.71 14.87 -6.67
N GLU A 103 -7.36 13.71 -6.65
CA GLU A 103 -8.51 13.40 -5.80
C GLU A 103 -8.16 13.53 -4.32
N TYR A 104 -6.98 13.03 -3.95
CA TYR A 104 -6.51 13.05 -2.57
C TYR A 104 -5.81 14.36 -2.17
N HIS A 105 -5.78 15.35 -3.06
CA HIS A 105 -5.24 16.69 -2.82
C HIS A 105 -3.80 16.69 -2.30
N VAL A 106 -2.95 15.79 -2.82
CA VAL A 106 -1.55 15.65 -2.40
C VAL A 106 -0.75 16.93 -2.68
N ASP A 107 -1.16 17.71 -3.69
CA ASP A 107 -0.58 19.01 -4.04
C ASP A 107 -0.68 20.05 -2.92
N LYS A 108 -1.60 19.87 -1.96
CA LYS A 108 -1.75 20.73 -0.79
C LYS A 108 -0.96 20.27 0.42
N LEU A 109 -0.47 19.02 0.40
CA LEU A 109 0.26 18.41 1.51
C LEU A 109 1.77 18.64 1.43
N VAL A 110 2.31 18.74 0.21
CA VAL A 110 3.75 18.92 -0.03
C VAL A 110 4.03 20.08 -0.97
N SER A 111 5.18 20.74 -0.81
CA SER A 111 5.61 21.84 -1.69
C SER A 111 6.29 21.37 -2.99
N HIS A 112 6.60 20.08 -3.08
CA HIS A 112 7.27 19.48 -4.24
C HIS A 112 6.32 18.66 -5.12
N ARG A 113 6.79 18.26 -6.30
CA ARG A 113 6.04 17.41 -7.24
C ARG A 113 6.71 16.05 -7.51
N TYR A 114 7.55 15.59 -6.59
CA TYR A 114 8.16 14.26 -6.66
C TYR A 114 7.28 13.21 -5.96
N VAL A 115 7.17 12.04 -6.58
CA VAL A 115 6.45 10.88 -6.05
C VAL A 115 7.31 9.63 -6.22
N ILE A 116 7.30 8.75 -5.22
CA ILE A 116 8.09 7.53 -5.20
C ILE A 116 7.19 6.36 -5.59
N LEU A 117 7.48 5.76 -6.73
CA LEU A 117 6.79 4.57 -7.23
C LEU A 117 7.43 3.29 -6.66
N PRO A 118 6.65 2.23 -6.43
CA PRO A 118 7.19 0.91 -6.16
C PRO A 118 8.10 0.45 -7.31
N GLY A 119 9.20 -0.25 -6.99
CA GLY A 119 10.12 -0.76 -8.02
C GLY A 119 9.46 -1.68 -9.05
N LEU A 120 8.44 -2.45 -8.63
CA LEU A 120 7.66 -3.31 -9.53
C LEU A 120 6.77 -2.52 -10.52
N ALA A 121 6.53 -1.25 -10.25
CA ALA A 121 5.82 -0.31 -11.13
C ALA A 121 6.77 0.65 -11.87
N ALA A 122 8.10 0.42 -11.84
CA ALA A 122 9.08 1.31 -12.46
C ALA A 122 8.85 1.55 -13.97
N ARG A 123 8.23 0.60 -14.67
CA ARG A 123 7.87 0.73 -16.08
C ARG A 123 6.88 1.86 -16.37
N LEU A 124 6.07 2.24 -15.36
CA LEU A 124 5.08 3.30 -15.48
C LEU A 124 5.68 4.70 -15.24
N SER A 125 6.94 4.80 -14.79
CA SER A 125 7.55 6.07 -14.36
C SER A 125 7.48 7.17 -15.42
N GLY A 126 7.97 6.90 -16.64
CA GLY A 126 7.98 7.90 -17.72
C GLY A 126 6.57 8.37 -18.09
N GLU A 127 5.64 7.43 -18.27
CA GLU A 127 4.24 7.77 -18.58
C GLU A 127 3.56 8.52 -17.41
N THR A 128 3.92 8.23 -16.17
CA THR A 128 3.38 8.91 -14.98
C THR A 128 3.93 10.33 -14.82
N GLU A 129 5.14 10.61 -15.31
CA GLU A 129 5.72 11.96 -15.29
C GLU A 129 5.08 12.88 -16.35
N GLU A 130 4.55 12.33 -17.44
CA GLU A 130 3.93 13.08 -18.54
C GLU A 130 2.48 13.50 -18.26
N VAL A 131 1.79 12.85 -17.31
CA VAL A 131 0.34 12.98 -17.04
C VAL A 131 0.04 13.80 -15.78
#